data_AF-A0AAV3SX72-F1
#
_entry.id   AF-A0AAV3SX72-F1
#
_cell.length_a   1.000
_cell.length_b   1.000
_cell.length_c   1.000
_cell.angle_alpha   90.00
_cell.angle_beta   90.00
_cell.angle_gamma   90.00
#
_symmetry.space_group_name_H-M   'P 1'
#
loop_
_entity.id
_entity.type
_entity.pdbx_description
1 polymer ?
#
loop_
_entity_poly.entity_id
_entity_poly.type
_entity_poly.pdbx_seq_one_letter_code
_entity_poly.pdbx_strand_id
1 'polypeptide(L)'
;MYVRDAKNRDEAWLLDAIERLGLDDVAFRSRDYVIAVDEESGDRAGFGRLRLHRGDEGEENRIELTGIGVLPEWRDRGVGAHVVERLVDTAAADRFDTVYVLTDQPEYLTQFGFERVDTADLPPALSDRLTEKREFLGGDVVGLELAVDDFEMPSPLRGAFKDAEPTGDDEPTESAEDFGIDPDSATYKYDTGR
;
A
#
# COMPACT_ATOMS: atom_id res chain seq x y z
N MET A 1 2.48 -2.80 -14.36
CA MET A 1 2.85 -2.50 -12.95
C MET A 1 4.19 -3.11 -12.55
N TYR A 2 4.94 -2.41 -11.68
CA TYR A 2 6.11 -2.95 -10.98
C TYR A 2 6.21 -2.36 -9.57
N VAL A 3 6.95 -3.01 -8.66
CA VAL A 3 7.24 -2.48 -7.32
C VAL A 3 8.72 -2.16 -7.21
N ARG A 4 9.05 -1.01 -6.63
CA ARG A 4 10.43 -0.54 -6.45
C ARG A 4 10.61 0.19 -5.12
N ASP A 5 11.85 0.37 -4.73
CA ASP A 5 12.18 1.21 -3.57
C ASP A 5 11.81 2.68 -3.88
N ALA A 6 11.32 3.37 -2.87
CA ALA A 6 11.04 4.79 -2.94
C ALA A 6 12.33 5.62 -3.02
N LYS A 7 12.25 6.76 -3.68
CA LYS A 7 13.34 7.74 -3.83
C LYS A 7 12.90 9.06 -3.20
N ASN A 8 13.84 9.99 -2.97
CA ASN A 8 13.52 11.31 -2.41
C ASN A 8 12.42 12.06 -3.19
N ARG A 9 12.32 11.86 -4.51
CA ARG A 9 11.28 12.46 -5.36
C ARG A 9 9.87 11.91 -5.12
N ASP A 10 9.73 10.83 -4.38
CA ASP A 10 8.45 10.21 -4.04
C ASP A 10 7.91 10.69 -2.68
N GLU A 11 8.70 11.44 -1.91
CA GLU A 11 8.37 11.84 -0.54
C GLU A 11 7.07 12.64 -0.45
N ALA A 12 6.91 13.66 -1.28
CA ALA A 12 5.69 14.47 -1.30
C ALA A 12 4.44 13.63 -1.62
N TRP A 13 4.57 12.67 -2.54
CA TRP A 13 3.46 11.78 -2.88
C TRP A 13 3.17 10.77 -1.76
N LEU A 14 4.20 10.23 -1.11
CA LEU A 14 4.02 9.29 0.00
C LEU A 14 3.29 9.96 1.17
N LEU A 15 3.68 11.19 1.54
CA LEU A 15 3.04 11.92 2.63
C LEU A 15 1.56 12.19 2.33
N ASP A 16 1.25 12.65 1.11
CA ASP A 16 -0.13 12.85 0.66
C ASP A 16 -0.94 11.55 0.67
N ALA A 17 -0.36 10.45 0.17
CA ALA A 17 -1.03 9.15 0.16
C ALA A 17 -1.23 8.55 1.55
N ILE A 18 -0.28 8.74 2.48
CA ILE A 18 -0.37 8.33 3.88
C ILE A 18 -1.51 9.08 4.57
N GLU A 19 -1.57 10.41 4.40
CA GLU A 19 -2.65 11.24 4.93
C GLU A 19 -4.01 10.84 4.33
N ARG A 20 -4.09 10.71 3.00
CA ARG A 20 -5.31 10.30 2.28
C ARG A 20 -5.86 8.96 2.75
N LEU A 21 -4.99 8.02 3.14
CA LEU A 21 -5.37 6.69 3.61
C LEU A 21 -5.53 6.60 5.14
N GLY A 22 -5.27 7.69 5.88
CA GLY A 22 -5.37 7.72 7.34
C GLY A 22 -4.34 6.82 8.04
N LEU A 23 -3.16 6.64 7.43
CA LEU A 23 -2.09 5.83 7.98
C LEU A 23 -1.16 6.67 8.88
N ASP A 24 -0.51 6.01 9.83
CA ASP A 24 0.49 6.64 10.70
C ASP A 24 1.78 6.97 9.92
N ASP A 25 2.27 8.22 10.05
CA ASP A 25 3.49 8.72 9.40
C ASP A 25 4.68 8.85 10.36
N VAL A 26 4.55 8.40 11.62
CA VAL A 26 5.59 8.56 12.65
C VAL A 26 6.96 8.09 12.18
N ALA A 27 7.94 8.98 12.35
CA ALA A 27 9.34 8.80 11.95
C ALA A 27 9.51 8.50 10.44
N PHE A 28 8.70 9.14 9.58
CA PHE A 28 8.77 9.00 8.14
C PHE A 28 10.19 9.14 7.57
N ARG A 29 10.58 8.21 6.69
CA ARG A 29 11.77 8.28 5.85
C ARG A 29 11.46 7.58 4.52
N SER A 30 11.52 8.31 3.42
CA SER A 30 11.19 7.76 2.09
C SER A 30 11.97 6.49 1.75
N ARG A 31 13.24 6.38 2.13
CA ARG A 31 14.07 5.17 1.89
C ARG A 31 13.54 3.88 2.51
N ASP A 32 12.69 3.97 3.53
CA ASP A 32 12.13 2.81 4.24
C ASP A 32 10.91 2.25 3.47
N TYR A 33 10.48 2.92 2.39
CA TYR A 33 9.28 2.58 1.64
C TYR A 33 9.58 1.90 0.30
N VAL A 34 8.65 1.05 -0.12
CA VAL A 34 8.51 0.57 -1.49
C VAL A 34 7.21 1.13 -2.08
N ILE A 35 7.17 1.29 -3.39
CA ILE A 35 6.04 1.86 -4.12
C ILE A 35 5.72 0.96 -5.32
N ALA A 36 4.45 0.63 -5.47
CA ALA A 36 3.89 0.04 -6.68
C ALA A 36 3.57 1.15 -7.69
N VAL A 37 4.07 1.00 -8.91
CA VAL A 37 3.99 2.01 -9.97
C VAL A 37 3.46 1.36 -11.23
N ASP A 38 2.55 2.05 -11.91
CA ASP A 38 2.17 1.69 -13.26
C ASP A 38 3.30 1.99 -14.25
N GLU A 39 3.55 1.04 -15.15
CA GLU A 39 4.67 1.17 -16.10
C GLU A 39 4.33 2.14 -17.24
N GLU A 40 3.07 2.20 -17.65
CA GLU A 40 2.65 2.99 -18.81
C GLU A 40 2.46 4.46 -18.45
N SER A 41 1.70 4.77 -17.40
CA SER A 41 1.43 6.14 -16.97
C SER A 41 2.49 6.70 -16.02
N GLY A 42 3.18 5.83 -15.28
CA GLY A 42 4.05 6.22 -14.17
C GLY A 42 3.31 6.57 -12.89
N ASP A 43 1.99 6.32 -12.84
CA ASP A 43 1.18 6.55 -11.65
C ASP A 43 1.58 5.62 -10.53
N ARG A 44 1.48 6.13 -9.30
CA ARG A 44 1.80 5.34 -8.11
C ARG A 44 0.48 4.82 -7.53
N ALA A 45 0.43 3.52 -7.28
CA ALA A 45 -0.80 2.81 -6.95
C ALA A 45 -0.90 2.39 -5.49
N GLY A 46 0.25 2.14 -4.86
CA GLY A 46 0.32 1.69 -3.47
C GLY A 46 1.74 1.74 -2.93
N PHE A 47 1.87 1.57 -1.64
CA PHE A 47 3.14 1.67 -0.93
C PHE A 47 3.12 0.80 0.33
N GLY A 48 4.30 0.56 0.87
CA GLY A 48 4.48 -0.09 2.17
C GLY A 48 5.86 0.19 2.71
N ARG A 49 6.05 0.01 4.02
CA ARG A 49 7.26 0.38 4.74
C ARG A 49 7.89 -0.82 5.45
N LEU A 50 9.21 -0.91 5.39
CA LEU A 50 10.00 -1.72 6.33
C LEU A 50 10.50 -0.85 7.47
N ARG A 51 10.18 -1.23 8.71
CA ARG A 51 10.66 -0.56 9.92
C ARG A 51 11.55 -1.50 10.73
N LEU A 52 12.81 -1.08 10.91
CA LEU A 52 13.77 -1.78 11.76
C LEU A 52 13.55 -1.43 13.23
N HIS A 53 13.36 -2.46 14.05
CA HIS A 53 13.40 -2.40 15.51
C HIS A 53 14.73 -2.97 15.97
N ARG A 54 15.56 -2.14 16.61
CA ARG A 54 16.85 -2.59 17.13
C ARG A 54 16.64 -3.29 18.46
N GLY A 55 17.22 -4.48 18.61
CA GLY A 55 17.31 -5.15 19.91
C GLY A 55 18.32 -4.44 20.82
N ASP A 56 18.22 -4.70 22.12
CA ASP A 56 19.27 -4.31 23.07
C ASP A 56 20.52 -5.19 22.90
N GLU A 57 21.56 -4.94 23.71
CA GLU A 57 22.81 -5.69 23.62
C GLU A 57 22.59 -7.21 23.78
N GLY A 58 22.84 -7.95 22.70
CA GLY A 58 22.69 -9.41 22.66
C GLY A 58 21.33 -9.89 22.13
N GLU A 59 20.40 -8.99 21.87
CA GLU A 59 19.15 -9.29 21.19
C GLU A 59 19.27 -9.06 19.69
N GLU A 60 18.57 -9.88 18.92
CA GLU A 60 18.51 -9.75 17.48
C GLU A 60 17.56 -8.63 17.07
N ASN A 61 17.86 -7.97 15.96
CA ASN A 61 16.95 -6.99 15.38
C ASN A 61 15.65 -7.64 14.90
N ARG A 62 14.57 -6.86 14.84
CA ARG A 62 13.27 -7.27 14.31
C ARG A 62 12.85 -6.33 13.19
N ILE A 63 12.18 -6.86 12.18
CA ILE A 63 11.69 -6.08 11.05
C ILE A 63 10.17 -6.12 10.99
N GLU A 64 9.57 -4.94 10.95
CA GLU A 64 8.11 -4.76 10.85
C GLU A 64 7.74 -4.31 9.44
N LEU A 65 6.78 -4.98 8.83
CA LEU A 65 6.05 -4.48 7.66
C LEU A 65 4.91 -3.60 8.16
N THR A 66 4.91 -2.34 7.76
CA THR A 66 3.98 -1.33 8.29
C THR A 66 3.65 -0.28 7.24
N GLY A 67 2.70 0.61 7.54
CA GLY A 67 2.31 1.69 6.62
C GLY A 67 1.96 1.19 5.22
N ILE A 68 1.28 0.04 5.12
CA ILE A 68 0.88 -0.57 3.86
C ILE A 68 -0.41 0.09 3.40
N GLY A 69 -0.40 0.67 2.21
CA GLY A 69 -1.54 1.39 1.63
C GLY A 69 -1.69 1.13 0.14
N VAL A 70 -2.93 1.03 -0.31
CA VAL A 70 -3.30 0.98 -1.74
C VAL A 70 -4.34 2.07 -1.98
N LEU A 71 -4.09 2.92 -2.98
CA LEU A 71 -5.04 3.96 -3.35
C LEU A 71 -6.37 3.32 -3.78
N PRO A 72 -7.53 3.93 -3.44
CA PRO A 72 -8.85 3.34 -3.71
C PRO A 72 -9.05 2.87 -5.15
N GLU A 73 -8.63 3.67 -6.12
CA GLU A 73 -8.69 3.41 -7.57
C GLU A 73 -7.90 2.16 -8.01
N TRP A 74 -6.94 1.71 -7.19
CA TRP A 74 -6.05 0.57 -7.48
C TRP A 74 -6.33 -0.68 -6.61
N ARG A 75 -7.39 -0.65 -5.78
CA ARG A 75 -7.77 -1.80 -4.95
C ARG A 75 -8.27 -2.97 -5.80
N ASP A 76 -8.17 -4.16 -5.24
CA ASP A 76 -8.55 -5.43 -5.89
C ASP A 76 -7.80 -5.77 -7.20
N ARG A 77 -6.67 -5.07 -7.46
CA ARG A 77 -5.79 -5.30 -8.61
C ARG A 77 -4.48 -6.00 -8.24
N GLY A 78 -4.41 -6.67 -7.09
CA GLY A 78 -3.18 -7.35 -6.64
C GLY A 78 -2.02 -6.42 -6.23
N VAL A 79 -2.23 -5.10 -6.19
CA VAL A 79 -1.21 -4.09 -5.82
C VAL A 79 -0.69 -4.31 -4.41
N GLY A 80 -1.59 -4.43 -3.43
CA GLY A 80 -1.20 -4.66 -2.03
C GLY A 80 -0.40 -5.95 -1.86
N ALA A 81 -0.73 -6.99 -2.62
CA ALA A 81 -0.04 -8.27 -2.54
C ALA A 81 1.41 -8.15 -3.00
N HIS A 82 1.66 -7.46 -4.12
CA HIS A 82 3.02 -7.26 -4.63
C HIS A 82 3.82 -6.28 -3.77
N VAL A 83 3.17 -5.34 -3.08
CA VAL A 83 3.83 -4.53 -2.04
C VAL A 83 4.30 -5.43 -0.90
N VAL A 84 3.44 -6.31 -0.38
CA VAL A 84 3.82 -7.25 0.69
C VAL A 84 4.95 -8.18 0.23
N GLU A 85 4.84 -8.79 -0.95
CA GLU A 85 5.89 -9.64 -1.54
C GLU A 85 7.23 -8.91 -1.59
N ARG A 86 7.24 -7.67 -2.12
CA ARG A 86 8.46 -6.86 -2.21
C ARG A 86 9.06 -6.56 -0.84
N LEU A 87 8.23 -6.29 0.17
CA LEU A 87 8.70 -6.04 1.53
C LEU A 87 9.32 -7.30 2.16
N VAL A 88 8.67 -8.47 2.00
CA VAL A 88 9.19 -9.76 2.48
C VAL A 88 10.51 -10.10 1.78
N ASP A 89 10.57 -9.97 0.45
CA ASP A 89 11.80 -10.20 -0.33
C ASP A 89 12.94 -9.29 0.14
N THR A 90 12.63 -8.04 0.47
CA THR A 90 13.63 -7.08 0.95
C THR A 90 14.12 -7.44 2.34
N ALA A 91 13.23 -7.87 3.24
CA ALA A 91 13.61 -8.38 4.56
C ALA A 91 14.48 -9.65 4.47
N ALA A 92 14.13 -10.58 3.58
CA ALA A 92 14.92 -11.78 3.32
C ALA A 92 16.32 -11.44 2.77
N ALA A 93 16.40 -10.48 1.83
CA ALA A 93 17.67 -9.98 1.30
C ALA A 93 18.55 -9.33 2.39
N ASP A 94 17.91 -8.67 3.37
CA ASP A 94 18.55 -8.10 4.55
C ASP A 94 18.83 -9.11 5.67
N ARG A 95 18.63 -10.42 5.40
CA ARG A 95 18.95 -11.55 6.29
C ARG A 95 18.09 -11.64 7.54
N PHE A 96 16.85 -11.14 7.48
CA PHE A 96 15.84 -11.45 8.51
C PHE A 96 15.16 -12.77 8.18
N ASP A 97 15.11 -13.68 9.16
CA ASP A 97 14.40 -14.96 9.02
C ASP A 97 12.88 -14.80 9.26
N THR A 98 12.47 -13.78 10.03
CA THR A 98 11.08 -13.54 10.40
C THR A 98 10.73 -12.06 10.26
N VAL A 99 9.55 -11.79 9.72
CA VAL A 99 8.95 -10.45 9.67
C VAL A 99 7.68 -10.38 10.50
N TYR A 100 7.37 -9.18 11.00
CA TYR A 100 6.21 -8.94 11.85
C TYR A 100 5.27 -7.90 11.22
N VAL A 101 3.98 -7.99 11.49
CA VAL A 101 2.99 -6.96 11.15
C VAL A 101 2.09 -6.69 12.34
N LEU A 102 1.79 -5.41 12.57
CA LEU A 102 0.80 -4.97 13.55
C LEU A 102 -0.37 -4.34 12.79
N THR A 103 -1.52 -5.00 12.80
CA THR A 103 -2.68 -4.65 11.94
C THR A 103 -4.02 -4.92 12.63
N ASP A 104 -5.02 -4.13 12.25
CA ASP A 104 -6.45 -4.33 12.49
C ASP A 104 -7.15 -5.12 11.36
N GLN A 105 -6.41 -5.51 10.31
CA GLN A 105 -6.89 -6.26 9.15
C GLN A 105 -6.13 -7.58 8.93
N PRO A 106 -6.11 -8.49 9.93
CA PRO A 106 -5.28 -9.69 9.87
C PRO A 106 -5.67 -10.66 8.75
N GLU A 107 -6.95 -10.72 8.36
CA GLU A 107 -7.45 -11.64 7.34
C GLU A 107 -6.75 -11.44 6.00
N TYR A 108 -6.45 -10.19 5.64
CA TYR A 108 -5.74 -9.89 4.41
C TYR A 108 -4.31 -10.45 4.42
N LEU A 109 -3.65 -10.55 5.57
CA LEU A 109 -2.26 -11.01 5.64
C LEU A 109 -2.16 -12.53 5.81
N THR A 110 -3.11 -13.15 6.50
CA THR A 110 -3.14 -14.61 6.69
C THR A 110 -3.17 -15.41 5.38
N GLN A 111 -3.68 -14.81 4.28
CA GLN A 111 -3.66 -15.45 2.96
C GLN A 111 -2.26 -15.61 2.36
N PHE A 112 -1.26 -14.90 2.89
CA PHE A 112 0.15 -14.98 2.46
C PHE A 112 1.01 -15.87 3.37
N GLY A 113 0.40 -16.53 4.35
CA GLY A 113 1.10 -17.37 5.33
C GLY A 113 1.38 -16.70 6.67
N PHE A 114 0.97 -15.45 6.89
CA PHE A 114 1.15 -14.80 8.20
C PHE A 114 0.29 -15.49 9.27
N GLU A 115 0.89 -15.74 10.43
CA GLU A 115 0.25 -16.37 11.57
C GLU A 115 0.09 -15.36 12.72
N ARG A 116 -0.95 -15.52 13.55
CA ARG A 116 -1.15 -14.67 14.73
C ARG A 116 -0.12 -15.03 15.80
N VAL A 117 0.49 -14.01 16.38
CA VAL A 117 1.38 -14.14 17.54
C VAL A 117 0.73 -13.50 18.76
N ASP A 118 0.80 -14.20 19.90
CA ASP A 118 0.29 -13.68 21.16
C ASP A 118 1.10 -12.47 21.62
N THR A 119 0.43 -11.48 22.23
CA THR A 119 1.10 -10.25 22.66
C THR A 119 2.23 -10.51 23.68
N ALA A 120 2.12 -11.57 24.47
CA ALA A 120 3.15 -11.97 25.43
C ALA A 120 4.40 -12.56 24.78
N ASP A 121 4.29 -13.07 23.56
CA ASP A 121 5.37 -13.70 22.80
C ASP A 121 6.00 -12.74 21.78
N LEU A 122 5.41 -11.56 21.58
CA LEU A 122 6.00 -10.51 20.76
C LEU A 122 7.34 -10.03 21.34
N PRO A 123 8.35 -9.77 20.50
CA PRO A 123 9.55 -9.09 20.93
C PRO A 123 9.24 -7.77 21.65
N PRO A 124 9.98 -7.38 22.72
CA PRO A 124 9.64 -6.22 23.53
C PRO A 124 9.39 -4.93 22.74
N ALA A 125 10.25 -4.63 21.76
CA ALA A 125 10.11 -3.45 20.90
C ALA A 125 8.79 -3.44 20.09
N LEU A 126 8.29 -4.62 19.69
CA LEU A 126 7.01 -4.76 18.99
C LEU A 126 5.81 -4.74 19.93
N SER A 127 5.96 -5.19 21.17
CA SER A 127 4.92 -5.08 22.21
C SER A 127 4.63 -3.61 22.55
N ASP A 128 5.66 -2.79 22.74
CA ASP A 128 5.50 -1.35 22.96
C ASP A 128 4.83 -0.70 21.73
N ARG A 129 5.31 -1.06 20.53
CA ARG A 129 4.75 -0.56 19.27
C ARG A 129 3.28 -0.95 19.06
N LEU A 130 2.89 -2.16 19.48
CA LEU A 130 1.51 -2.63 19.42
C LEU A 130 0.59 -1.77 20.30
N THR A 131 1.08 -1.35 21.48
CA THR A 131 0.34 -0.45 22.36
C THR A 131 0.09 0.90 21.68
N GLU A 132 1.13 1.51 21.10
CA GLU A 132 1.00 2.77 20.34
C GLU A 132 -0.01 2.62 19.17
N LYS A 133 0.06 1.51 18.43
CA LYS A 133 -0.85 1.24 17.30
C LYS A 133 -2.30 1.11 17.75
N ARG A 134 -2.57 0.46 18.88
CA ARG A 134 -3.93 0.32 19.44
C ARG A 134 -4.50 1.67 19.87
N GLU A 135 -3.68 2.58 20.37
CA GLU A 135 -4.10 3.94 20.69
C GLU A 135 -4.44 4.76 19.44
N PHE A 136 -3.69 4.57 18.34
CA PHE A 136 -3.91 5.28 17.08
C PHE A 136 -5.10 4.73 16.26
N LEU A 137 -5.16 3.41 16.04
CA LEU A 137 -6.17 2.77 15.18
C LEU A 137 -7.44 2.34 15.94
N GLY A 138 -7.31 2.03 17.24
CA GLY A 138 -8.37 1.42 18.04
C GLY A 138 -8.09 -0.04 18.44
N GLY A 139 -9.10 -0.65 19.07
CA GLY A 139 -8.95 -1.79 19.99
C GLY A 139 -8.71 -3.20 19.42
N ASP A 140 -8.62 -3.39 18.11
CA ASP A 140 -8.54 -4.74 17.51
C ASP A 140 -7.22 -5.01 16.77
N VAL A 141 -6.19 -4.18 16.99
CA VAL A 141 -4.86 -4.42 16.42
C VAL A 141 -4.22 -5.66 17.07
N VAL A 142 -3.78 -6.59 16.21
CA VAL A 142 -3.09 -7.82 16.59
C VAL A 142 -1.69 -7.87 15.97
N GLY A 143 -0.82 -8.70 16.57
CA GLY A 143 0.47 -9.05 16.00
C GLY A 143 0.35 -10.26 15.08
N LEU A 144 1.02 -10.19 13.94
CA LEU A 144 1.26 -11.30 13.04
C LEU A 144 2.76 -11.48 12.82
N GLU A 145 3.17 -12.71 12.55
CA GLU A 145 4.52 -13.04 12.13
C GLU A 145 4.52 -13.95 10.89
N LEU A 146 5.63 -13.96 10.17
CA LEU A 146 5.86 -14.82 9.02
C LEU A 146 7.36 -15.15 8.93
N ALA A 147 7.70 -16.42 8.85
CA ALA A 147 9.02 -16.84 8.40
C ALA A 147 9.15 -16.50 6.91
N VAL A 148 10.22 -15.81 6.52
CA VAL A 148 10.32 -15.24 5.16
C VAL A 148 10.28 -16.31 4.06
N ASP A 149 10.75 -17.52 4.36
CA ASP A 149 10.74 -18.67 3.44
C ASP A 149 9.34 -19.30 3.26
N ASP A 150 8.39 -19.00 4.16
CA ASP A 150 7.01 -19.53 4.13
C ASP A 150 6.04 -18.59 3.40
N PHE A 151 6.52 -17.47 2.84
CA PHE A 151 5.66 -16.55 2.09
C PHE A 151 5.07 -17.21 0.84
N GLU A 152 3.74 -17.19 0.73
CA GLU A 152 3.04 -17.69 -0.45
C GLU A 152 2.25 -16.56 -1.15
N MET A 153 2.48 -16.39 -2.45
CA MET A 153 1.70 -15.47 -3.27
C MET A 153 0.50 -16.19 -3.92
N PRO A 154 -0.76 -15.83 -3.59
CA PRO A 154 -1.92 -16.39 -4.25
C PRO A 154 -1.91 -16.10 -5.75
N SER A 155 -2.11 -17.15 -6.57
CA SER A 155 -2.11 -17.04 -8.03
C SER A 155 -3.10 -16.00 -8.60
N PRO A 156 -4.32 -15.84 -8.06
CA PRO A 156 -5.24 -14.80 -8.52
C PRO A 156 -4.69 -13.39 -8.32
N LEU A 157 -4.04 -13.11 -7.17
CA LEU A 157 -3.44 -11.80 -6.89
C LEU A 157 -2.22 -11.54 -7.77
N ARG A 158 -1.44 -12.59 -8.07
CA ARG A 158 -0.34 -12.51 -9.05
C ARG A 158 -0.83 -12.15 -10.44
N GLY A 159 -1.94 -12.74 -10.88
CA GLY A 159 -2.56 -12.44 -12.17
C GLY A 159 -3.10 -11.01 -12.21
N ALA A 160 -3.88 -10.62 -11.21
CA ALA A 160 -4.54 -9.31 -11.15
C ALA A 160 -3.58 -8.12 -11.27
N PHE A 161 -2.34 -8.25 -10.78
CA PHE A 161 -1.34 -7.19 -10.85
C PHE A 161 -0.73 -6.98 -12.24
N LYS A 162 -0.72 -8.02 -13.08
CA LYS A 162 -0.17 -7.93 -14.44
C LYS A 162 -1.07 -7.11 -15.35
N ASP A 163 -2.38 -7.26 -15.17
CA ASP A 163 -3.43 -6.62 -15.96
C ASP A 163 -4.08 -5.46 -15.19
N ALA A 164 -3.37 -4.90 -14.20
CA ALA A 164 -3.90 -3.87 -13.32
C ALA A 164 -3.98 -2.52 -14.05
N GLU A 165 -5.17 -1.95 -14.08
CA GLU A 165 -5.45 -0.59 -14.55
C GLU A 165 -6.17 0.17 -13.42
N PRO A 166 -6.00 1.49 -13.29
CA PRO A 166 -6.76 2.26 -12.33
C PRO A 166 -8.24 2.15 -12.68
N THR A 167 -9.09 1.96 -11.68
CA THR A 167 -10.52 2.14 -11.89
C THR A 167 -10.70 3.62 -12.23
N GLY A 168 -11.19 3.89 -13.45
CA GLY A 168 -11.29 5.25 -13.96
C GLY A 168 -11.99 6.13 -12.93
N ASP A 169 -11.45 7.32 -12.70
CA ASP A 169 -12.28 8.44 -12.28
C ASP A 169 -13.48 8.42 -13.23
N ASP A 170 -14.68 8.17 -12.72
CA ASP A 170 -15.87 8.73 -13.33
C ASP A 170 -15.69 10.26 -13.24
N GLU A 171 -14.80 10.83 -14.07
CA GLU A 171 -14.91 12.24 -14.42
C GLU A 171 -16.34 12.35 -14.94
N PRO A 172 -17.21 13.14 -14.28
CA PRO A 172 -18.56 13.33 -14.77
C PRO A 172 -18.40 13.75 -16.23
N THR A 173 -19.02 13.01 -17.14
CA THR A 173 -18.96 13.33 -18.57
C THR A 173 -19.46 14.77 -18.70
N GLU A 174 -18.53 15.72 -18.92
CA GLU A 174 -18.86 17.13 -19.12
C GLU A 174 -19.78 17.17 -20.34
N SER A 175 -21.09 17.24 -20.06
CA SER A 175 -22.10 17.27 -21.10
C SER A 175 -22.06 18.67 -21.71
N ALA A 176 -22.37 18.80 -23.01
CA ALA A 176 -22.37 20.10 -23.69
C ALA A 176 -23.22 21.17 -22.96
N GLU A 177 -24.18 20.71 -22.16
CA GLU A 177 -25.05 21.50 -21.27
C GLU A 177 -24.29 22.24 -20.15
N ASP A 178 -23.16 21.70 -19.66
CA ASP A 178 -22.34 22.33 -18.60
C ASP A 178 -21.52 23.53 -19.12
N PHE A 179 -21.30 23.58 -20.44
CA PHE A 179 -20.76 24.76 -21.14
C PHE A 179 -21.85 25.74 -21.59
N GLY A 180 -23.11 25.52 -21.18
CA GLY A 180 -24.24 26.37 -21.57
C GLY A 180 -24.61 26.28 -23.06
N ILE A 181 -24.23 25.20 -23.74
CA ILE A 181 -24.59 24.97 -25.14
C ILE A 181 -25.84 24.11 -25.18
N ASP A 182 -26.95 24.74 -25.53
CA ASP A 182 -28.21 24.04 -25.81
C ASP A 182 -28.10 23.37 -27.21
N PRO A 183 -28.09 22.02 -27.29
CA PRO A 183 -27.89 21.30 -28.56
C PRO A 183 -29.03 21.52 -29.55
N ASP A 184 -30.22 21.94 -29.09
CA ASP A 184 -31.35 22.29 -29.94
C ASP A 184 -31.27 23.72 -30.50
N SER A 185 -30.38 24.57 -29.95
CA SER A 185 -30.22 25.97 -30.37
C SER A 185 -28.99 26.25 -31.25
N ALA A 186 -28.12 25.24 -31.46
CA ALA A 186 -26.88 25.35 -32.22
C ALA A 186 -27.17 25.70 -33.71
N THR A 187 -27.32 26.99 -33.99
CA THR A 187 -27.54 27.49 -35.34
C THR A 187 -26.20 27.47 -36.07
N TYR A 188 -26.02 26.47 -36.94
CA TYR A 188 -24.89 26.39 -37.86
C TYR A 188 -24.85 27.67 -38.74
N LYS A 189 -23.80 28.47 -38.57
CA LYS A 189 -23.57 29.74 -39.28
C LYS A 189 -23.14 29.60 -40.74
N TYR A 190 -23.24 28.40 -41.32
CA TYR A 190 -22.94 28.15 -42.73
C TYR A 190 -24.08 27.38 -43.39
N ASP A 191 -25.16 28.10 -43.67
CA ASP A 191 -26.13 27.70 -44.67
C ASP A 191 -25.50 27.98 -46.05
N THR A 192 -25.08 26.91 -46.74
CA THR A 192 -24.71 26.96 -48.16
C THR A 192 -25.85 26.39 -48.99
N GLY A 193 -26.99 27.09 -48.95
CA GLY A 193 -28.17 26.79 -49.76
C GLY A 193 -27.97 27.15 -51.24
N ARG A 194 -28.35 26.20 -52.10
CA ARG A 194 -28.32 26.21 -53.56
C ARG A 194 -29.60 26.80 -54.16
#